data_AF-A0A5B7CTL8-F1
#
_entry.id   AF-A0A5B7CTL8-F1
#
_cell.length_a   1.000
_cell.length_b   1.000
_cell.length_c   1.000
_cell.angle_alpha   90.00
_cell.angle_beta   90.00
_cell.angle_gamma   90.00
#
_symmetry.space_group_name_H-M   'P 1'
#
loop_
_entity.id
_entity.type
_entity.pdbx_description
1 polymer ?
#
loop_
_entity_poly.entity_id
_entity_poly.type
_entity_poly.pdbx_seq_one_letter_code
_entity_poly.pdbx_strand_id
1 'polypeptide(L)'
;MDPEELWGKFMAVMNAAISNAGVSPGDIRCLGLSTQRATFITWDRRNGVPFHNFITWKDIRADALVRHWNSCLTMKAIRFGSSLLYLFVRSKRYLAASVLKFMNIQVNMRLKWVLENNEMVKHLADEGHVMFGTIDTWLIYRLTEGKVHATDYSNASGTALYDPYLEDWNTFFLKVFQMPKSLFPELRDSVGDWGVCSAKFFGVPIPITAVVSDQGASLFGSCSFERGDVKVTLGTGAFLDVNTGSKAHTSVKGIYPVHGWKDKDGLVHMAEASSNDNGTVIEWGQMIGLYEKASETSELASSVKGSEGVFFIPGFQGIQAPVNDTTATGGFLGLSASTTRAHLVRAMLESLAFRIYQIYRAMLTEADHELLSLRVDGGVAQNDFLVQMIATLTGRPVERPKSTEVSALGAAFLAGMGAGIWKSRKELIPLREVEKTFHPQFELQDHLLNQMKQWEKALQRCTKWHSKSGLNKESKAPKGNTIWEAVGQKKETMLLQGREGEGDDDLPDVNYYESSTYHASQASRKEGRKFATERNMINSFSLVLSAILFCLLSSYFYTWL
;
A
#
# COMPACT_ATOMS: atom_id res chain seq x y z
N MET A 1 10.58 -7.90 5.24
CA MET A 1 10.65 -9.00 4.26
C MET A 1 12.07 -9.06 3.74
N ASP A 2 12.68 -10.24 3.74
CA ASP A 2 14.07 -10.40 3.29
C ASP A 2 14.18 -10.19 1.76
N PRO A 3 15.14 -9.36 1.26
CA PRO A 3 15.26 -9.06 -0.16
C PRO A 3 15.71 -10.25 -1.02
N GLU A 4 16.59 -11.11 -0.49
CA GLU A 4 17.07 -12.29 -1.21
C GLU A 4 16.06 -13.42 -1.18
N GLU A 5 15.28 -13.55 -0.09
CA GLU A 5 14.13 -14.48 -0.07
C GLU A 5 13.08 -14.09 -1.11
N LEU A 6 12.72 -12.79 -1.19
CA LEU A 6 11.80 -12.29 -2.22
C LEU A 6 12.34 -12.59 -3.63
N TRP A 7 13.61 -12.28 -3.87
CA TRP A 7 14.26 -12.51 -5.15
C TRP A 7 14.26 -13.99 -5.55
N GLY A 8 14.65 -14.88 -4.62
CA GLY A 8 14.65 -16.32 -4.86
C GLY A 8 13.26 -16.85 -5.22
N LYS A 9 12.22 -16.42 -4.49
CA LYS A 9 10.82 -16.76 -4.79
C LYS A 9 10.37 -16.23 -6.14
N PHE A 10 10.69 -14.99 -6.45
CA PHE A 10 10.38 -14.37 -7.75
C PHE A 10 10.99 -15.16 -8.91
N MET A 11 12.28 -15.50 -8.84
CA MET A 11 12.96 -16.29 -9.86
C MET A 11 12.42 -17.72 -9.95
N ALA A 12 12.09 -18.36 -8.82
CA ALA A 12 11.49 -19.70 -8.81
C ALA A 12 10.13 -19.72 -9.51
N VAL A 13 9.28 -18.73 -9.25
CA VAL A 13 7.96 -18.62 -9.89
C VAL A 13 8.09 -18.34 -11.39
N MET A 14 9.01 -17.48 -11.81
CA MET A 14 9.27 -17.27 -13.24
C MET A 14 9.70 -18.57 -13.95
N ASN A 15 10.66 -19.31 -13.39
CA ASN A 15 11.09 -20.59 -13.95
C ASN A 15 9.97 -21.62 -14.00
N ALA A 16 9.17 -21.72 -12.93
CA ALA A 16 8.02 -22.61 -12.88
C ALA A 16 6.96 -22.24 -13.92
N ALA A 17 6.69 -20.95 -14.12
CA ALA A 17 5.73 -20.48 -15.13
C ALA A 17 6.17 -20.84 -16.55
N ILE A 18 7.45 -20.65 -16.88
CA ILE A 18 8.03 -21.03 -18.17
C ILE A 18 7.92 -22.55 -18.39
N SER A 19 8.32 -23.33 -17.38
CA SER A 19 8.25 -24.80 -17.44
C SER A 19 6.81 -25.30 -17.58
N ASN A 20 5.87 -24.74 -16.82
CA ASN A 20 4.46 -25.15 -16.86
C ASN A 20 3.77 -24.76 -18.16
N ALA A 21 4.20 -23.67 -18.80
CA ALA A 21 3.73 -23.27 -20.12
C ALA A 21 4.28 -24.16 -21.25
N GLY A 22 5.31 -24.98 -20.98
CA GLY A 22 5.94 -25.84 -21.98
C GLY A 22 6.69 -25.08 -23.07
N VAL A 23 7.13 -23.85 -22.77
CA VAL A 23 7.87 -22.99 -23.71
C VAL A 23 9.32 -22.82 -23.26
N SER A 24 10.19 -22.45 -24.19
CA SER A 24 11.57 -22.07 -23.86
C SER A 24 11.65 -20.57 -23.52
N PRO A 25 12.65 -20.13 -22.75
CA PRO A 25 12.88 -18.70 -22.54
C PRO A 25 13.04 -17.87 -23.83
N GLY A 26 13.52 -18.48 -24.91
CA GLY A 26 13.66 -17.83 -26.21
C GLY A 26 12.33 -17.52 -26.90
N ASP A 27 11.25 -18.20 -26.50
CA ASP A 27 9.90 -17.95 -26.99
C ASP A 27 9.23 -16.74 -26.30
N ILE A 28 9.84 -16.22 -25.22
CA ILE A 28 9.30 -15.11 -24.43
C ILE A 28 9.65 -13.79 -25.12
N ARG A 29 8.63 -13.17 -25.73
CA ARG A 29 8.80 -11.92 -26.47
C ARG A 29 9.13 -10.72 -25.57
N CYS A 30 8.54 -10.67 -24.37
CA CYS A 30 8.66 -9.55 -23.44
C CYS A 30 8.28 -9.94 -22.01
N LEU A 31 8.74 -9.14 -21.04
CA LEU A 31 8.42 -9.23 -19.62
C LEU A 31 7.67 -7.97 -19.16
N GLY A 32 6.61 -8.16 -18.39
CA GLY A 32 5.89 -7.11 -17.65
C GLY A 32 5.97 -7.36 -16.15
N LEU A 33 6.15 -6.30 -15.37
CA LEU A 33 6.14 -6.37 -13.91
C LEU A 33 4.90 -5.68 -13.35
N SER A 34 4.21 -6.39 -12.46
CA SER A 34 3.22 -5.84 -11.55
C SER A 34 3.67 -6.07 -10.11
N THR A 35 3.69 -5.03 -9.27
CA THR A 35 4.20 -5.16 -7.89
C THR A 35 3.31 -4.50 -6.84
N GLN A 36 3.35 -5.07 -5.64
CA GLN A 36 2.75 -4.46 -4.45
C GLN A 36 3.36 -3.08 -4.17
N ARG A 37 2.49 -2.08 -4.01
CA ARG A 37 2.89 -0.69 -3.73
C ARG A 37 3.36 -0.47 -2.29
N ALA A 38 3.99 0.69 -2.08
CA ALA A 38 4.39 1.24 -0.78
C ALA A 38 5.30 0.34 0.08
N THR A 39 5.82 -0.75 -0.47
CA THR A 39 6.90 -1.53 0.14
C THR A 39 8.21 -1.12 -0.51
N PHE A 40 9.18 -0.74 0.30
CA PHE A 40 10.41 -0.14 -0.21
C PHE A 40 11.64 -0.68 0.49
N ILE A 41 12.78 -0.40 -0.13
CA ILE A 41 14.11 -0.74 0.34
C ILE A 41 15.10 0.38 -0.02
N THR A 42 16.22 0.41 0.68
CA THR A 42 17.38 1.22 0.30
C THR A 42 18.61 0.31 0.17
N TRP A 43 19.48 0.60 -0.79
CA TRP A 43 20.70 -0.16 -1.05
C TRP A 43 21.85 0.73 -1.51
N ASP A 44 23.07 0.25 -1.37
CA ASP A 44 24.26 0.99 -1.77
C ASP A 44 24.41 0.97 -3.30
N ARG A 45 24.55 2.16 -3.88
CA ARG A 45 24.66 2.41 -5.32
C ARG A 45 25.85 1.68 -5.96
N ARG A 46 26.91 1.44 -5.19
CA ARG A 46 28.21 0.94 -5.69
C ARG A 46 28.25 -0.57 -5.82
N ASN A 47 27.54 -1.30 -4.95
CA ASN A 47 27.62 -2.75 -4.85
C ASN A 47 26.26 -3.46 -4.89
N GLY A 48 25.14 -2.72 -4.86
CA GLY A 48 23.80 -3.30 -4.90
C GLY A 48 23.34 -3.94 -3.59
N VAL A 49 24.12 -3.83 -2.51
CA VAL A 49 23.83 -4.48 -1.23
C VAL A 49 22.75 -3.70 -0.46
N PRO A 50 21.63 -4.34 -0.07
CA PRO A 50 20.62 -3.69 0.74
C PRO A 50 21.11 -3.32 2.14
N PHE A 51 20.70 -2.15 2.63
CA PHE A 51 21.02 -1.72 4.00
C PHE A 51 20.10 -2.36 5.04
N HIS A 52 18.94 -2.85 4.62
CA HIS A 52 17.93 -3.43 5.49
C HIS A 52 16.93 -4.27 4.69
N ASN A 53 16.15 -5.08 5.41
CA ASN A 53 14.99 -5.78 4.85
C ASN A 53 13.94 -4.81 4.29
N PHE A 54 13.17 -5.25 3.29
CA PHE A 54 12.02 -4.49 2.81
C PHE A 54 11.10 -4.09 3.96
N ILE A 55 10.78 -2.79 4.00
CA ILE A 55 9.83 -2.20 4.95
C ILE A 55 8.47 -2.20 4.25
N THR A 56 7.57 -3.04 4.75
CA THR A 56 6.27 -3.30 4.11
C THR A 56 5.28 -2.17 4.39
N TRP A 57 4.22 -2.08 3.58
CA TRP A 57 3.12 -1.13 3.77
C TRP A 57 2.37 -1.28 5.09
N LYS A 58 2.47 -2.45 5.76
CA LYS A 58 1.89 -2.73 7.09
C LYS A 58 2.78 -2.27 8.25
N ASP A 59 4.02 -1.88 7.98
CA ASP A 59 5.00 -1.59 9.02
C ASP A 59 4.65 -0.29 9.79
N ILE A 60 4.70 -0.37 11.12
CA ILE A 60 4.32 0.73 12.03
C ILE A 60 5.52 1.38 12.73
N ARG A 61 6.77 1.10 12.32
CA ARG A 61 7.96 1.66 12.99
C ARG A 61 8.00 3.19 13.02
N ALA A 62 7.40 3.83 12.01
CA ALA A 62 7.34 5.27 11.87
C ALA A 62 6.17 5.90 12.63
N ASP A 63 5.43 5.15 13.44
CA ASP A 63 4.19 5.61 14.07
C ASP A 63 4.40 6.82 15.02
N ALA A 64 5.49 6.81 15.79
CA ALA A 64 5.88 7.97 16.59
C ALA A 64 6.16 9.22 15.74
N LEU A 65 6.83 9.02 14.60
CA LEU A 65 7.17 10.09 13.65
C LEU A 65 5.91 10.63 12.95
N VAL A 66 4.99 9.74 12.54
CA VAL A 66 3.69 10.09 11.97
C VAL A 66 2.87 10.92 12.96
N ARG A 67 2.81 10.53 14.25
CA ARG A 67 2.12 11.31 15.29
C ARG A 67 2.75 12.68 15.49
N HIS A 68 4.08 12.72 15.56
CA HIS A 68 4.83 13.96 15.72
C HIS A 68 4.54 14.92 14.56
N TRP A 69 4.72 14.48 13.32
CA TRP A 69 4.49 15.32 12.13
C TRP A 69 3.04 15.76 11.98
N ASN A 70 2.07 14.91 12.30
CA ASN A 70 0.66 15.30 12.21
C ASN A 70 0.22 16.35 13.26
N SER A 71 0.98 16.49 14.36
CA SER A 71 0.69 17.41 15.46
C SER A 71 1.62 18.63 15.54
N CYS A 72 2.71 18.63 14.77
CA CYS A 72 3.71 19.70 14.78
C CYS A 72 3.18 21.01 14.19
N LEU A 73 3.84 22.11 14.56
CA LEU A 73 3.46 23.46 14.11
C LEU A 73 3.56 23.61 12.59
N THR A 74 4.56 22.99 11.97
CA THR A 74 4.76 23.02 10.50
C THR A 74 3.54 22.46 9.77
N MET A 75 3.03 21.30 10.19
CA MET A 75 1.85 20.70 9.55
C MET A 75 0.59 21.53 9.81
N LYS A 76 0.42 22.07 11.03
CA LYS A 76 -0.69 22.99 11.32
C LYS A 76 -0.65 24.24 10.44
N ALA A 77 0.55 24.80 10.22
CA ALA A 77 0.75 25.95 9.35
C ALA A 77 0.47 25.63 7.87
N ILE A 78 0.94 24.48 7.36
CA ILE A 78 0.64 24.02 5.99
C ILE A 78 -0.87 23.89 5.80
N ARG A 79 -1.57 23.23 6.74
CA ARG A 79 -3.03 23.04 6.67
C ARG A 79 -3.77 24.37 6.69
N PHE A 80 -3.40 25.28 7.61
CA PHE A 80 -4.01 26.60 7.73
C PHE A 80 -3.77 27.47 6.49
N GLY A 81 -2.53 27.54 6.01
CA GLY A 81 -2.18 28.26 4.79
C GLY A 81 -2.91 27.72 3.57
N SER A 82 -3.06 26.40 3.46
CA SER A 82 -3.82 25.77 2.38
C SER A 82 -5.32 26.08 2.48
N SER A 83 -5.92 26.09 3.68
CA SER A 83 -7.30 26.56 3.89
C SER A 83 -7.48 28.00 3.44
N LEU A 84 -6.54 28.88 3.77
CA LEU A 84 -6.58 30.29 3.38
C LEU A 84 -6.49 30.45 1.86
N LEU A 85 -5.54 29.75 1.22
CA LEU A 85 -5.41 29.73 -0.24
C LEU A 85 -6.67 29.18 -0.92
N TYR A 86 -7.31 28.18 -0.35
CA TYR A 86 -8.59 27.68 -0.87
C TYR A 86 -9.69 28.75 -0.84
N LEU A 87 -9.75 29.59 0.19
CA LEU A 87 -10.76 30.67 0.27
C LEU A 87 -10.62 31.66 -0.90
N PHE A 88 -9.39 31.99 -1.30
CA PHE A 88 -9.12 32.93 -2.38
C PHE A 88 -9.14 32.28 -3.78
N VAL A 89 -8.47 31.14 -3.93
CA VAL A 89 -8.25 30.50 -5.23
C VAL A 89 -9.34 29.50 -5.60
N ARG A 90 -10.08 28.97 -4.61
CA ARG A 90 -11.14 27.96 -4.78
C ARG A 90 -10.72 26.67 -5.48
N SER A 91 -9.41 26.40 -5.57
CA SER A 91 -8.88 25.13 -6.11
C SER A 91 -8.99 23.99 -5.10
N LYS A 92 -9.61 22.87 -5.52
CA LYS A 92 -9.76 21.67 -4.70
C LYS A 92 -8.42 21.14 -4.16
N ARG A 93 -7.30 21.37 -4.86
CA ARG A 93 -5.95 20.95 -4.41
C ARG A 93 -5.59 21.55 -3.05
N TYR A 94 -5.93 22.83 -2.84
CA TYR A 94 -5.69 23.50 -1.56
C TYR A 94 -6.62 23.01 -0.46
N LEU A 95 -7.85 22.63 -0.81
CA LEU A 95 -8.76 21.99 0.13
C LEU A 95 -8.29 20.59 0.54
N ALA A 96 -7.74 19.80 -0.38
CA ALA A 96 -7.13 18.51 -0.05
C ALA A 96 -5.88 18.68 0.82
N ALA A 97 -5.04 19.68 0.52
CA ALA A 97 -3.86 20.01 1.33
C ALA A 97 -4.23 20.48 2.75
N SER A 98 -5.39 21.13 2.94
CA SER A 98 -5.83 21.57 4.27
C SER A 98 -6.24 20.42 5.19
N VAL A 99 -6.62 19.28 4.62
CA VAL A 99 -6.94 18.04 5.36
C VAL A 99 -5.84 16.99 5.28
N LEU A 100 -4.67 17.33 4.70
CA LEU A 100 -3.54 16.43 4.53
C LEU A 100 -3.13 15.80 5.86
N LYS A 101 -3.00 14.48 5.89
CA LYS A 101 -2.55 13.73 7.07
C LYS A 101 -1.58 12.64 6.63
N PHE A 102 -0.47 12.50 7.35
CA PHE A 102 0.45 11.37 7.14
C PHE A 102 -0.06 10.12 7.83
N MET A 103 0.22 8.97 7.23
CA MET A 103 -0.18 7.66 7.74
C MET A 103 0.96 6.66 7.54
N ASN A 104 1.02 5.62 8.37
CA ASN A 104 2.07 4.59 8.29
C ASN A 104 2.08 3.84 6.94
N ILE A 105 0.92 3.74 6.26
CA ILE A 105 0.83 3.11 4.94
C ILE A 105 1.70 3.81 3.89
N GLN A 106 1.94 5.12 4.03
CA GLN A 106 2.76 5.92 3.11
C GLN A 106 4.25 5.66 3.31
N VAL A 107 5.05 5.82 2.25
CA VAL A 107 6.50 5.58 2.30
C VAL A 107 7.25 6.74 2.97
N ASN A 108 6.78 7.97 2.76
CA ASN A 108 7.39 9.21 3.27
C ASN A 108 7.95 9.10 4.71
N MET A 109 7.14 8.77 5.70
CA MET A 109 7.56 8.74 7.11
C MET A 109 8.39 7.51 7.43
N ARG A 110 8.18 6.38 6.74
CA ARG A 110 9.00 5.18 6.93
C ARG A 110 10.40 5.36 6.35
N LEU A 111 10.55 6.00 5.20
CA LEU A 111 11.85 6.36 4.64
C LEU A 111 12.54 7.41 5.52
N LYS A 112 11.81 8.42 6.00
CA LYS A 112 12.35 9.40 6.94
C LYS A 112 12.89 8.73 8.20
N TRP A 113 12.15 7.77 8.75
CA TRP A 113 12.58 6.98 9.90
C TRP A 113 13.89 6.25 9.61
N VAL A 114 14.05 5.63 8.43
CA VAL A 114 15.31 4.97 8.04
C VAL A 114 16.47 5.95 8.04
N LEU A 115 16.31 7.13 7.43
CA LEU A 115 17.36 8.15 7.39
C LEU A 115 17.71 8.73 8.77
N GLU A 116 16.79 8.68 9.73
CA GLU A 116 17.03 9.14 11.10
C GLU A 116 17.61 8.07 12.02
N ASN A 117 17.36 6.79 11.74
CA ASN A 117 17.70 5.68 12.65
C ASN A 117 18.79 4.75 12.10
N ASN A 118 19.23 4.94 10.85
CA ASN A 118 20.35 4.21 10.27
C ASN A 118 21.45 5.19 9.86
N GLU A 119 22.47 5.33 10.72
CA GLU A 119 23.58 6.27 10.54
C GLU A 119 24.36 6.02 9.24
N MET A 120 24.54 4.76 8.86
CA MET A 120 25.21 4.37 7.62
C MET A 120 24.43 4.87 6.39
N VAL A 121 23.11 4.63 6.37
CA VAL A 121 22.25 5.10 5.27
C VAL A 121 22.27 6.63 5.22
N LYS A 122 22.21 7.30 6.36
CA LYS A 122 22.25 8.77 6.41
C LYS A 122 23.54 9.33 5.81
N HIS A 123 24.69 8.85 6.26
CA HIS A 123 26.00 9.30 5.77
C HIS A 123 26.14 9.06 4.25
N LEU A 124 25.85 7.85 3.79
CA LEU A 124 25.95 7.50 2.38
C LEU A 124 24.90 8.23 1.52
N ALA A 125 23.76 8.60 2.08
CA ALA A 125 22.74 9.39 1.38
C ALA A 125 23.25 10.82 1.11
N ASP A 126 23.92 11.43 2.08
CA ASP A 126 24.54 12.76 1.93
C ASP A 126 25.68 12.74 0.89
N GLU A 127 26.37 11.61 0.73
CA GLU A 127 27.39 11.37 -0.31
C GLU A 127 26.81 10.96 -1.68
N GLY A 128 25.50 10.74 -1.79
CA GLY A 128 24.85 10.30 -3.03
C GLY A 128 25.05 8.82 -3.37
N HIS A 129 25.47 8.01 -2.40
CA HIS A 129 25.72 6.57 -2.54
C HIS A 129 24.52 5.68 -2.18
N VAL A 130 23.38 6.25 -1.79
CA VAL A 130 22.15 5.47 -1.50
C VAL A 130 21.21 5.51 -2.69
N MET A 131 20.66 4.35 -3.04
CA MET A 131 19.47 4.23 -3.87
C MET A 131 18.25 3.91 -3.02
N PHE A 132 17.11 4.49 -3.40
CA PHE A 132 15.79 4.15 -2.91
C PHE A 132 14.99 3.50 -4.03
N GLY A 133 14.08 2.59 -3.67
CA GLY A 133 13.14 2.01 -4.61
C GLY A 133 12.02 1.24 -3.94
N THR A 134 10.88 1.18 -4.61
CA THR A 134 9.83 0.20 -4.33
C THR A 134 10.20 -1.16 -4.93
N ILE A 135 9.35 -2.18 -4.77
CA ILE A 135 9.65 -3.55 -5.22
C ILE A 135 9.94 -3.59 -6.73
N ASP A 136 9.18 -2.88 -7.55
CA ASP A 136 9.42 -2.73 -8.99
C ASP A 136 10.83 -2.22 -9.29
N THR A 137 11.26 -1.13 -8.65
CA THR A 137 12.59 -0.55 -8.84
C THR A 137 13.68 -1.55 -8.49
N TRP A 138 13.52 -2.28 -7.38
CA TRP A 138 14.47 -3.30 -6.96
C TRP A 138 14.53 -4.47 -7.94
N LEU A 139 13.38 -4.99 -8.39
CA LEU A 139 13.33 -6.09 -9.33
C LEU A 139 13.95 -5.70 -10.67
N ILE A 140 13.64 -4.51 -11.20
CA ILE A 140 14.26 -3.97 -12.41
C ILE A 140 15.77 -3.83 -12.23
N TYR A 141 16.22 -3.24 -11.11
CA TYR A 141 17.64 -3.11 -10.81
C TYR A 141 18.35 -4.47 -10.81
N ARG A 142 17.76 -5.50 -10.18
CA ARG A 142 18.30 -6.87 -10.14
C ARG A 142 18.29 -7.55 -11.52
N LEU A 143 17.18 -7.46 -12.25
CA LEU A 143 17.00 -8.06 -13.58
C LEU A 143 17.96 -7.46 -14.62
N THR A 144 18.25 -6.17 -14.51
CA THR A 144 19.12 -5.43 -15.43
C THR A 144 20.57 -5.34 -14.94
N GLU A 145 20.92 -6.01 -13.84
CA GLU A 145 22.26 -6.02 -13.25
C GLU A 145 22.78 -4.63 -12.87
N GLY A 146 21.89 -3.82 -12.34
CA GLY A 146 22.17 -2.47 -11.85
C GLY A 146 22.18 -1.38 -12.92
N LYS A 147 21.87 -1.72 -14.17
CA LYS A 147 21.83 -0.75 -15.29
C LYS A 147 20.65 0.21 -15.22
N VAL A 148 19.52 -0.21 -14.65
CA VAL A 148 18.29 0.59 -14.58
C VAL A 148 17.89 0.83 -13.13
N HIS A 149 17.82 2.10 -12.74
CA HIS A 149 17.28 2.58 -11.47
C HIS A 149 16.08 3.50 -11.75
N ALA A 150 14.93 2.87 -12.00
CA ALA A 150 13.71 3.55 -12.45
C ALA A 150 12.45 2.97 -11.78
N THR A 151 11.38 3.76 -11.73
CA THR A 151 10.03 3.38 -11.28
C THR A 151 8.98 4.03 -12.17
N ASP A 152 7.80 3.42 -12.27
CA ASP A 152 6.72 3.97 -13.09
C ASP A 152 5.85 4.94 -12.27
N TYR A 153 5.06 5.75 -12.97
CA TYR A 153 4.17 6.72 -12.35
C TYR A 153 3.17 6.09 -11.36
N SER A 154 2.68 4.88 -11.64
CA SER A 154 1.71 4.21 -10.77
C SER A 154 2.34 3.76 -9.44
N ASN A 155 3.54 3.16 -9.46
CA ASN A 155 4.28 2.83 -8.23
C ASN A 155 4.74 4.09 -7.48
N ALA A 156 5.25 5.10 -8.19
CA ALA A 156 5.66 6.37 -7.60
C ALA A 156 4.51 7.05 -6.83
N SER A 157 3.30 7.07 -7.41
CA SER A 157 2.13 7.68 -6.78
C SER A 157 1.75 7.05 -5.43
N GLY A 158 2.08 5.77 -5.21
CA GLY A 158 1.87 5.06 -3.94
C GLY A 158 2.84 5.44 -2.83
N THR A 159 3.88 6.25 -3.10
CA THR A 159 4.91 6.59 -2.10
C THR A 159 4.52 7.74 -1.16
N ALA A 160 3.60 8.60 -1.61
CA ALA A 160 3.35 9.93 -1.02
C ALA A 160 4.59 10.85 -0.95
N LEU A 161 5.61 10.56 -1.78
CA LEU A 161 6.79 11.40 -2.04
C LEU A 161 6.78 11.97 -3.46
N TYR A 162 5.84 11.51 -4.29
CA TYR A 162 5.58 11.96 -5.65
C TYR A 162 4.35 12.88 -5.67
N ASP A 163 4.35 13.92 -6.50
CA ASP A 163 3.22 14.85 -6.66
C ASP A 163 2.42 14.51 -7.92
N PRO A 164 1.18 14.00 -7.79
CA PRO A 164 0.36 13.58 -8.94
C PRO A 164 -0.18 14.72 -9.79
N TYR A 165 0.03 15.98 -9.40
CA TYR A 165 -0.33 17.15 -10.20
C TYR A 165 0.86 17.73 -10.98
N LEU A 166 2.08 17.57 -10.46
CA LEU A 166 3.30 18.01 -11.14
C LEU A 166 3.97 16.90 -11.95
N GLU A 167 3.54 15.67 -11.72
CA GLU A 167 4.09 14.46 -12.31
C GLU A 167 5.59 14.23 -12.05
N ASP A 168 6.11 14.73 -10.91
CA ASP A 168 7.50 14.54 -10.47
C ASP A 168 7.56 14.29 -8.95
N TRP A 169 8.72 13.85 -8.47
CA TRP A 169 9.05 13.79 -7.06
C TRP A 169 8.82 15.14 -6.37
N ASN A 170 8.11 15.12 -5.24
CA ASN A 170 7.68 16.32 -4.53
C ASN A 170 8.86 17.01 -3.83
N THR A 171 9.55 17.90 -4.55
CA THR A 171 10.75 18.58 -4.07
C THR A 171 10.55 19.36 -2.77
N PHE A 172 9.33 19.86 -2.53
CA PHE A 172 9.00 20.53 -1.27
C PHE A 172 9.07 19.56 -0.09
N PHE A 173 8.37 18.42 -0.16
CA PHE A 173 8.42 17.42 0.91
C PHE A 173 9.80 16.78 1.05
N LEU A 174 10.52 16.55 -0.05
CA LEU A 174 11.90 16.07 0.01
C LEU A 174 12.80 17.02 0.82
N LYS A 175 12.71 18.33 0.59
CA LYS A 175 13.46 19.33 1.38
C LYS A 175 13.02 19.36 2.84
N VAL A 176 11.70 19.37 3.10
CA VAL A 176 11.13 19.39 4.46
C VAL A 176 11.57 18.16 5.27
N PHE A 177 11.70 17.01 4.62
CA PHE A 177 12.13 15.77 5.26
C PHE A 177 13.64 15.54 5.23
N GLN A 178 14.41 16.43 4.60
CA GLN A 178 15.86 16.30 4.41
C GLN A 178 16.22 15.01 3.65
N MET A 179 15.53 14.77 2.54
CA MET A 179 15.76 13.65 1.64
C MET A 179 16.44 14.16 0.36
N PRO A 180 17.65 13.69 0.01
CA PRO A 180 18.30 14.08 -1.24
C PRO A 180 17.53 13.55 -2.45
N LYS A 181 17.35 14.37 -3.51
CA LYS A 181 16.69 13.92 -4.75
C LYS A 181 17.46 12.78 -5.43
N SER A 182 18.78 12.69 -5.22
CA SER A 182 19.68 11.65 -5.77
C SER A 182 19.37 10.22 -5.31
N LEU A 183 18.59 10.04 -4.23
CA LEU A 183 18.14 8.72 -3.80
C LEU A 183 17.09 8.14 -4.75
N PHE A 184 16.27 8.99 -5.35
CA PHE A 184 15.04 8.58 -6.00
C PHE A 184 15.30 8.07 -7.42
N PRO A 185 14.58 7.03 -7.85
CA PRO A 185 14.70 6.48 -9.20
C PRO A 185 14.18 7.45 -10.26
N GLU A 186 14.65 7.26 -11.50
CA GLU A 186 14.08 7.88 -12.70
C GLU A 186 12.60 7.50 -12.84
N LEU A 187 11.75 8.46 -13.22
CA LEU A 187 10.35 8.20 -13.54
C LEU A 187 10.22 7.84 -15.02
N ARG A 188 9.60 6.69 -15.33
CA ARG A 188 9.36 6.23 -16.70
C ARG A 188 7.90 5.89 -16.93
N ASP A 189 7.51 5.88 -18.20
CA ASP A 189 6.18 5.45 -18.62
C ASP A 189 5.97 3.97 -18.29
N SER A 190 4.74 3.60 -17.92
CA SER A 190 4.40 2.23 -17.55
C SER A 190 4.58 1.26 -18.71
N VAL A 191 4.44 1.73 -19.96
CA VAL A 191 4.74 0.99 -21.19
C VAL A 191 5.90 1.66 -21.91
N GLY A 192 7.00 0.94 -22.13
CA GLY A 192 8.19 1.51 -22.76
C GLY A 192 9.43 0.64 -22.55
N ASP A 193 10.62 1.18 -22.82
CA ASP A 193 11.88 0.46 -22.61
C ASP A 193 12.32 0.51 -21.14
N TRP A 194 12.27 -0.65 -20.48
CA TRP A 194 12.75 -0.86 -19.12
C TRP A 194 14.09 -1.59 -19.06
N GLY A 195 14.77 -1.70 -20.19
CA GLY A 195 15.97 -2.49 -20.38
C GLY A 195 15.64 -3.96 -20.62
N VAL A 196 16.63 -4.80 -20.33
CA VAL A 196 16.61 -6.21 -20.68
C VAL A 196 16.93 -7.03 -19.45
N CYS A 197 16.06 -8.00 -19.15
CA CYS A 197 16.36 -9.06 -18.19
C CYS A 197 17.59 -9.83 -18.67
N SER A 198 18.63 -9.85 -17.86
CA SER A 198 19.92 -10.40 -18.24
C SER A 198 19.85 -11.87 -18.63
N ALA A 199 20.60 -12.22 -19.68
CA ALA A 199 20.76 -13.60 -20.15
C ALA A 199 21.32 -14.53 -19.07
N LYS A 200 21.94 -14.02 -18.00
CA LYS A 200 22.42 -14.85 -16.89
C LYS A 200 21.31 -15.63 -16.18
N PHE A 201 20.07 -15.15 -16.27
CA PHE A 201 18.94 -15.75 -15.56
C PHE A 201 18.26 -16.86 -16.34
N PHE A 202 18.15 -16.72 -17.67
CA PHE A 202 17.37 -17.61 -18.52
C PHE A 202 18.12 -18.10 -19.77
N GLY A 203 19.43 -17.86 -19.85
CA GLY A 203 20.26 -18.18 -21.02
C GLY A 203 20.07 -17.22 -22.21
N VAL A 204 19.00 -16.43 -22.23
CA VAL A 204 18.67 -15.45 -23.27
C VAL A 204 18.23 -14.12 -22.67
N PRO A 205 18.52 -12.99 -23.33
CA PRO A 205 18.01 -11.69 -22.93
C PRO A 205 16.50 -11.60 -23.18
N ILE A 206 15.73 -11.14 -22.19
CA ILE A 206 14.28 -10.91 -22.35
C ILE A 206 13.97 -9.42 -22.16
N PRO A 207 13.43 -8.72 -23.18
CA PRO A 207 13.06 -7.31 -23.06
C PRO A 207 12.03 -7.08 -21.95
N ILE A 208 12.23 -6.06 -21.13
CA ILE A 208 11.25 -5.62 -20.15
C ILE A 208 10.52 -4.43 -20.78
N THR A 209 9.23 -4.57 -21.01
CA THR A 209 8.45 -3.60 -21.80
C THR A 209 7.33 -2.93 -21.01
N ALA A 210 7.07 -3.39 -19.79
CA ALA A 210 6.14 -2.73 -18.90
C ALA A 210 6.47 -2.90 -17.41
N VAL A 211 6.22 -1.86 -16.65
CA VAL A 211 6.23 -1.85 -15.18
C VAL A 211 5.02 -1.05 -14.73
N VAL A 212 4.24 -1.62 -13.83
CA VAL A 212 3.02 -1.03 -13.32
C VAL A 212 2.76 -1.51 -11.90
N SER A 213 2.00 -0.75 -11.12
CA SER A 213 1.57 -1.16 -9.80
C SER A 213 0.49 -2.23 -9.85
N ASP A 214 0.34 -2.99 -8.77
CA ASP A 214 -0.66 -4.04 -8.62
C ASP A 214 -2.10 -3.62 -8.97
N GLN A 215 -2.59 -2.52 -8.40
CA GLN A 215 -3.94 -2.02 -8.67
C GLN A 215 -4.06 -1.36 -10.05
N GLY A 216 -3.04 -0.62 -10.52
CA GLY A 216 -3.02 -0.07 -11.87
C GLY A 216 -3.07 -1.18 -12.94
N ALA A 217 -2.33 -2.26 -12.71
CA ALA A 217 -2.36 -3.45 -13.54
C ALA A 217 -3.71 -4.16 -13.47
N SER A 218 -4.31 -4.29 -12.28
CA SER A 218 -5.64 -4.91 -12.15
C SER A 218 -6.72 -4.11 -12.90
N LEU A 219 -6.72 -2.79 -12.78
CA LEU A 219 -7.62 -1.90 -13.53
C LEU A 219 -7.43 -2.11 -15.04
N PHE A 220 -6.18 -2.14 -15.53
CA PHE A 220 -5.87 -2.37 -16.94
C PHE A 220 -6.27 -3.77 -17.42
N GLY A 221 -5.93 -4.82 -16.65
CA GLY A 221 -6.24 -6.21 -16.95
C GLY A 221 -7.74 -6.49 -16.99
N SER A 222 -8.52 -5.75 -16.21
CA SER A 222 -9.99 -5.77 -16.28
C SER A 222 -10.58 -5.03 -17.46
N CYS A 223 -9.74 -4.48 -18.35
CA CYS A 223 -10.13 -3.65 -19.49
C CYS A 223 -10.96 -2.41 -19.08
N SER A 224 -10.66 -1.84 -17.91
CA SER A 224 -11.30 -0.63 -17.38
C SER A 224 -10.63 0.63 -17.95
N PHE A 225 -10.70 0.77 -19.28
CA PHE A 225 -9.97 1.80 -20.03
C PHE A 225 -10.66 3.16 -20.03
N GLU A 226 -11.98 3.18 -19.84
CA GLU A 226 -12.78 4.39 -19.94
C GLU A 226 -12.89 5.11 -18.60
N ARG A 227 -12.99 6.44 -18.65
CA ARG A 227 -13.23 7.25 -17.46
C ARG A 227 -14.56 6.83 -16.83
N GLY A 228 -14.55 6.56 -15.52
CA GLY A 228 -15.70 6.07 -14.77
C GLY A 228 -15.80 4.55 -14.71
N ASP A 229 -14.91 3.80 -15.36
CA ASP A 229 -14.81 2.36 -15.12
C ASP A 229 -14.30 2.10 -13.70
N VAL A 230 -14.98 1.19 -13.01
CA VAL A 230 -14.72 0.85 -11.60
C VAL A 230 -14.23 -0.58 -11.51
N LYS A 231 -13.17 -0.76 -10.74
CA LYS A 231 -12.61 -2.06 -10.37
C LYS A 231 -12.59 -2.20 -8.86
N VAL A 232 -13.06 -3.34 -8.36
CA VAL A 232 -13.03 -3.67 -6.94
C VAL A 232 -12.25 -4.97 -6.72
N THR A 233 -11.07 -4.86 -6.13
CA THR A 233 -10.24 -6.01 -5.74
C THR A 233 -10.68 -6.45 -4.34
N LEU A 234 -11.29 -7.64 -4.19
CA LEU A 234 -11.78 -8.19 -2.92
C LEU A 234 -10.81 -9.26 -2.39
N GLY A 235 -9.68 -8.82 -1.81
CA GLY A 235 -8.69 -9.67 -1.14
C GLY A 235 -8.74 -9.57 0.39
N THR A 236 -7.59 -9.70 1.07
CA THR A 236 -7.47 -9.49 2.53
C THR A 236 -8.05 -8.14 2.96
N GLY A 237 -7.73 -7.07 2.20
CA GLY A 237 -8.49 -5.83 2.15
C GLY A 237 -9.27 -5.72 0.84
N ALA A 238 -10.14 -4.72 0.74
CA ALA A 238 -10.78 -4.33 -0.50
C ALA A 238 -10.23 -3.01 -1.01
N PHE A 239 -9.98 -2.92 -2.31
CA PHE A 239 -9.57 -1.70 -3.00
C PHE A 239 -10.60 -1.41 -4.08
N LEU A 240 -11.16 -0.20 -4.06
CA LEU A 240 -12.06 0.31 -5.08
C LEU A 240 -11.30 1.38 -5.86
N ASP A 241 -11.09 1.09 -7.12
CA ASP A 241 -10.30 1.86 -8.07
C ASP A 241 -11.21 2.38 -9.18
N VAL A 242 -11.16 3.67 -9.44
CA VAL A 242 -11.92 4.33 -10.51
C VAL A 242 -10.95 4.95 -11.49
N ASN A 243 -11.09 4.64 -12.77
CA ASN A 243 -10.36 5.33 -13.84
C ASN A 243 -10.89 6.77 -13.96
N THR A 244 -10.02 7.77 -13.76
CA THR A 244 -10.40 9.19 -13.81
C THR A 244 -9.94 9.88 -15.09
N GLY A 245 -9.43 9.12 -16.06
CA GLY A 245 -8.93 9.62 -17.34
C GLY A 245 -7.66 10.46 -17.19
N SER A 246 -7.55 11.53 -17.96
CA SER A 246 -6.37 12.41 -18.01
C SER A 246 -6.29 13.45 -16.89
N LYS A 247 -7.14 13.37 -15.87
CA LYS A 247 -7.15 14.32 -14.74
C LYS A 247 -7.11 13.59 -13.41
N ALA A 248 -6.20 14.02 -12.53
CA ALA A 248 -6.15 13.55 -11.16
C ALA A 248 -7.42 13.94 -10.40
N HIS A 249 -8.01 12.98 -9.67
CA HIS A 249 -9.19 13.23 -8.83
C HIS A 249 -8.79 13.82 -7.48
N THR A 250 -9.10 15.09 -7.27
CA THR A 250 -8.87 15.71 -5.96
C THR A 250 -10.00 15.38 -4.99
N SER A 251 -9.68 14.59 -3.97
CA SER A 251 -10.60 14.15 -2.91
C SER A 251 -10.33 14.84 -1.57
N VAL A 252 -11.38 14.96 -0.76
CA VAL A 252 -11.32 15.42 0.63
C VAL A 252 -11.94 14.42 1.62
N LYS A 253 -12.57 13.35 1.12
CA LYS A 253 -13.19 12.29 1.94
C LYS A 253 -12.28 11.09 2.21
N GLY A 254 -10.99 11.20 1.90
CA GLY A 254 -10.00 10.14 2.12
C GLY A 254 -9.89 9.13 0.97
N ILE A 255 -10.38 9.51 -0.21
CA ILE A 255 -10.05 8.88 -1.49
C ILE A 255 -8.68 9.41 -1.95
N TYR A 256 -7.82 8.55 -2.48
CA TYR A 256 -6.46 8.89 -2.87
C TYR A 256 -6.35 9.10 -4.38
N PRO A 257 -5.81 10.25 -4.85
CA PRO A 257 -5.37 10.39 -6.23
C PRO A 257 -4.09 9.59 -6.44
N VAL A 258 -4.16 8.58 -7.30
CA VAL A 258 -3.02 7.76 -7.73
C VAL A 258 -3.00 7.68 -9.26
N HIS A 259 -1.99 7.05 -9.83
CA HIS A 259 -1.94 6.79 -11.28
C HIS A 259 -2.23 5.34 -11.58
N GLY A 260 -2.95 5.09 -12.68
CA GLY A 260 -3.19 3.75 -13.20
C GLY A 260 -2.00 3.29 -14.02
N TRP A 261 -1.75 3.96 -15.15
CA TRP A 261 -0.63 3.68 -16.05
C TRP A 261 -0.33 4.89 -16.93
N LYS A 262 0.85 4.92 -17.54
CA LYS A 262 1.19 5.82 -18.64
C LYS A 262 1.65 5.03 -19.85
N ASP A 263 1.03 5.27 -21.00
CA ASP A 263 1.41 4.69 -22.28
C ASP A 263 1.48 5.78 -23.35
N LYS A 264 1.61 5.40 -24.63
CA LYS A 264 1.69 6.32 -25.77
C LYS A 264 0.50 7.28 -25.88
N ASP A 265 -0.65 6.94 -25.31
CA ASP A 265 -1.87 7.75 -25.36
C ASP A 265 -1.93 8.76 -24.19
N GLY A 266 -0.98 8.69 -23.26
CA GLY A 266 -0.81 9.62 -22.14
C GLY A 266 -0.96 8.96 -20.78
N LEU A 267 -0.91 9.80 -19.73
CA LEU A 267 -1.07 9.37 -18.34
C LEU A 267 -2.55 9.18 -18.01
N VAL A 268 -2.89 8.01 -17.48
CA VAL A 268 -4.22 7.69 -16.93
C VAL A 268 -4.16 7.74 -15.41
N HIS A 269 -5.04 8.56 -14.83
CA HIS A 269 -5.18 8.71 -13.40
C HIS A 269 -6.24 7.77 -12.84
N MET A 270 -6.13 7.51 -11.54
CA MET A 270 -7.02 6.64 -10.80
C MET A 270 -7.37 7.26 -9.45
N ALA A 271 -8.61 7.10 -9.02
CA ALA A 271 -9.04 7.39 -7.65
C ALA A 271 -9.19 6.08 -6.89
N GLU A 272 -8.48 5.95 -5.78
CA GLU A 272 -8.48 4.73 -4.97
C GLU A 272 -9.10 4.97 -3.59
N ALA A 273 -9.89 4.03 -3.12
CA ALA A 273 -10.26 3.92 -1.73
C ALA A 273 -10.16 2.48 -1.24
N SER A 274 -9.82 2.33 0.04
CA SER A 274 -9.57 1.02 0.64
C SER A 274 -10.48 0.72 1.82
N SER A 275 -10.68 -0.58 2.07
CA SER A 275 -11.28 -1.14 3.27
C SER A 275 -10.38 -2.28 3.76
N ASN A 276 -9.80 -2.15 4.95
CA ASN A 276 -8.71 -3.05 5.38
C ASN A 276 -9.19 -4.45 5.80
N ASP A 277 -10.41 -4.56 6.31
CA ASP A 277 -10.95 -5.79 6.90
C ASP A 277 -11.98 -6.44 5.97
N ASN A 278 -11.51 -7.07 4.89
CA ASN A 278 -12.36 -7.79 3.94
C ASN A 278 -12.14 -9.31 4.04
N GLY A 279 -11.09 -9.86 3.45
CA GLY A 279 -10.67 -11.25 3.65
C GLY A 279 -10.32 -11.56 5.11
N THR A 280 -9.78 -10.58 5.85
CA THR A 280 -9.52 -10.73 7.30
C THR A 280 -10.78 -11.10 8.09
N VAL A 281 -11.95 -10.57 7.69
CA VAL A 281 -13.24 -10.88 8.34
C VAL A 281 -13.66 -12.32 8.03
N ILE A 282 -13.40 -12.79 6.81
CA ILE A 282 -13.70 -14.15 6.41
C ILE A 282 -12.79 -15.14 7.16
N GLU A 283 -11.49 -14.89 7.18
CA GLU A 283 -10.51 -15.69 7.92
C GLU A 283 -10.84 -15.72 9.42
N TRP A 284 -11.21 -14.58 10.01
CA TRP A 284 -11.61 -14.50 11.41
C TRP A 284 -12.88 -15.31 11.70
N GLY A 285 -13.91 -15.23 10.84
CA GLY A 285 -15.14 -16.00 10.99
C GLY A 285 -14.89 -17.50 10.99
N GLN A 286 -14.00 -17.96 10.11
CA GLN A 286 -13.56 -19.35 10.08
C GLN A 286 -12.82 -19.72 11.38
N MET A 287 -11.87 -18.88 11.81
CA MET A 287 -11.08 -19.11 13.02
C MET A 287 -11.94 -19.27 14.29
N ILE A 288 -13.03 -18.51 14.42
CA ILE A 288 -13.94 -18.62 15.58
C ILE A 288 -15.01 -19.71 15.42
N GLY A 289 -14.98 -20.47 14.33
CA GLY A 289 -15.87 -21.61 14.10
C GLY A 289 -17.26 -21.27 13.54
N LEU A 290 -17.44 -20.12 12.86
CA LEU A 290 -18.71 -19.83 12.18
C LEU A 290 -18.94 -20.69 10.93
N TYR A 291 -17.87 -21.22 10.33
CA TYR A 291 -17.89 -22.14 9.19
C TYR A 291 -16.53 -22.83 9.05
N GLU A 292 -16.50 -23.96 8.37
CA GLU A 292 -15.26 -24.73 8.16
C GLU A 292 -14.50 -24.23 6.94
N LYS A 293 -15.21 -23.92 5.85
CA LYS A 293 -14.64 -23.43 4.60
C LYS A 293 -15.29 -22.12 4.18
N ALA A 294 -14.47 -21.17 3.72
CA ALA A 294 -14.97 -19.90 3.21
C ALA A 294 -15.98 -20.06 2.06
N SER A 295 -15.85 -21.12 1.25
CA SER A 295 -16.77 -21.43 0.15
C SER A 295 -18.22 -21.69 0.59
N GLU A 296 -18.44 -22.13 1.83
CA GLU A 296 -19.77 -22.45 2.37
C GLU A 296 -20.55 -21.18 2.77
N THR A 297 -19.86 -20.05 2.93
CA THR A 297 -20.44 -18.82 3.47
C THR A 297 -21.57 -18.26 2.61
N SER A 298 -21.49 -18.42 1.28
CA SER A 298 -22.53 -17.95 0.35
C SER A 298 -23.84 -18.71 0.53
N GLU A 299 -23.78 -20.05 0.61
CA GLU A 299 -24.94 -20.90 0.82
C GLU A 299 -25.52 -20.70 2.23
N LEU A 300 -24.65 -20.66 3.24
CA LEU A 300 -25.05 -20.43 4.63
C LEU A 300 -25.75 -19.08 4.82
N ALA A 301 -25.23 -18.01 4.22
CA ALA A 301 -25.89 -16.70 4.26
C ALA A 301 -27.22 -16.70 3.49
N SER A 302 -27.35 -17.49 2.44
CA SER A 302 -28.59 -17.61 1.65
C SER A 302 -29.66 -18.49 2.31
N SER A 303 -29.28 -19.34 3.27
CA SER A 303 -30.20 -20.21 4.03
C SER A 303 -31.20 -19.46 4.92
N VAL A 304 -30.94 -18.17 5.19
CA VAL A 304 -31.76 -17.28 6.01
C VAL A 304 -32.23 -16.08 5.19
N LYS A 305 -33.42 -15.54 5.51
CA LYS A 305 -34.01 -14.42 4.77
C LYS A 305 -33.26 -13.10 4.98
N GLY A 306 -32.57 -12.96 6.11
CA GLY A 306 -31.76 -11.80 6.46
C GLY A 306 -30.98 -12.06 7.74
N SER A 307 -30.32 -11.03 8.27
CA SER A 307 -29.55 -11.10 9.51
C SER A 307 -30.38 -11.01 10.79
N GLU A 308 -31.72 -10.96 10.71
CA GLU A 308 -32.63 -10.80 11.86
C GLU A 308 -32.29 -9.60 12.77
N GLY A 309 -31.84 -8.49 12.16
CA GLY A 309 -31.46 -7.27 12.87
C GLY A 309 -30.02 -7.26 13.42
N VAL A 310 -29.25 -8.32 13.17
CA VAL A 310 -27.84 -8.37 13.51
C VAL A 310 -27.01 -7.60 12.49
N PHE A 311 -26.12 -6.74 12.98
CA PHE A 311 -25.13 -6.04 12.17
C PHE A 311 -23.74 -6.42 12.62
N PHE A 312 -22.87 -6.74 11.66
CA PHE A 312 -21.44 -6.84 11.91
C PHE A 312 -20.75 -5.55 11.48
N ILE A 313 -19.82 -5.05 12.30
CA ILE A 313 -18.95 -3.93 11.94
C ILE A 313 -17.52 -4.44 11.74
N PRO A 314 -16.90 -4.27 10.55
CA PRO A 314 -15.59 -4.81 10.20
C PRO A 314 -14.52 -3.76 10.53
N GLY A 315 -14.30 -3.53 11.83
CA GLY A 315 -13.41 -2.49 12.35
C GLY A 315 -12.23 -3.02 13.15
N PHE A 316 -11.66 -4.19 12.81
CA PHE A 316 -10.49 -4.75 13.51
C PHE A 316 -9.26 -3.85 13.39
N GLN A 317 -9.13 -3.13 12.28
CA GLN A 317 -8.06 -2.16 12.03
C GLN A 317 -8.61 -0.73 11.91
N GLY A 318 -9.71 -0.45 12.61
CA GLY A 318 -10.49 0.77 12.44
C GLY A 318 -11.22 0.83 11.09
N ILE A 319 -11.90 1.94 10.83
CA ILE A 319 -12.71 2.13 9.62
C ILE A 319 -12.09 3.21 8.74
N GLN A 320 -11.80 2.86 7.49
CA GLN A 320 -11.20 3.75 6.50
C GLN A 320 -12.24 4.70 5.89
N ALA A 321 -11.96 5.25 4.71
CA ALA A 321 -12.85 6.18 4.03
C ALA A 321 -14.26 5.57 3.84
N PRO A 322 -15.32 6.40 3.92
CA PRO A 322 -15.29 7.84 4.22
C PRO A 322 -15.27 8.19 5.72
N VAL A 323 -15.36 7.22 6.62
CA VAL A 323 -15.47 7.48 8.09
C VAL A 323 -14.14 7.91 8.70
N ASN A 324 -13.02 7.32 8.24
CA ASN A 324 -11.65 7.67 8.62
C ASN A 324 -11.41 7.66 10.15
N ASP A 325 -11.89 6.61 10.83
CA ASP A 325 -11.71 6.41 12.26
C ASP A 325 -10.83 5.20 12.56
N THR A 326 -9.54 5.46 12.83
CA THR A 326 -8.56 4.44 13.24
C THR A 326 -8.81 3.87 14.64
N THR A 327 -9.73 4.46 15.41
CA THR A 327 -10.08 4.02 16.78
C THR A 327 -11.38 3.24 16.86
N ALA A 328 -12.02 3.00 15.71
CA ALA A 328 -13.19 2.15 15.63
C ALA A 328 -12.85 0.69 15.97
N THR A 329 -13.85 -0.06 16.43
CA THR A 329 -13.73 -1.49 16.76
C THR A 329 -14.62 -2.36 15.87
N GLY A 330 -14.31 -3.65 15.78
CA GLY A 330 -15.19 -4.63 15.17
C GLY A 330 -16.14 -5.30 16.17
N GLY A 331 -17.33 -5.71 15.72
CA GLY A 331 -18.26 -6.42 16.58
C GLY A 331 -19.64 -6.67 15.98
N PHE A 332 -20.37 -7.61 16.58
CA PHE A 332 -21.78 -7.86 16.31
C PHE A 332 -22.66 -6.99 17.22
N LEU A 333 -23.66 -6.33 16.64
CA LEU A 333 -24.70 -5.60 17.36
C LEU A 333 -26.07 -6.13 16.96
N GLY A 334 -27.04 -6.08 17.89
CA GLY A 334 -28.41 -6.50 17.62
C GLY A 334 -28.68 -8.00 17.80
N LEU A 335 -27.83 -8.70 18.56
CA LEU A 335 -28.05 -10.12 18.88
C LEU A 335 -29.35 -10.32 19.67
N SER A 336 -30.05 -11.40 19.37
CA SER A 336 -31.24 -11.88 20.06
C SER A 336 -31.09 -13.38 20.40
N ALA A 337 -31.99 -13.90 21.24
CA ALA A 337 -32.00 -15.33 21.59
C ALA A 337 -32.27 -16.26 20.38
N SER A 338 -32.83 -15.72 19.27
CA SER A 338 -33.05 -16.46 18.02
C SER A 338 -31.91 -16.32 17.01
N THR A 339 -30.85 -15.54 17.33
CA THR A 339 -29.69 -15.41 16.44
C THR A 339 -29.00 -16.76 16.26
N THR A 340 -28.78 -17.15 15.01
CA THR A 340 -28.10 -18.40 14.64
C THR A 340 -26.77 -18.08 13.98
N ARG A 341 -25.94 -19.11 13.82
CA ARG A 341 -24.69 -19.03 13.05
C ARG A 341 -24.91 -18.48 11.63
N ALA A 342 -26.00 -18.86 10.97
CA ALA A 342 -26.34 -18.37 9.63
C ALA A 342 -26.63 -16.86 9.62
N HIS A 343 -27.33 -16.34 10.63
CA HIS A 343 -27.56 -14.90 10.79
C HIS A 343 -26.26 -14.12 10.98
N LEU A 344 -25.30 -14.66 11.75
CA LEU A 344 -23.98 -14.04 11.94
C LEU A 344 -23.18 -13.97 10.64
N VAL A 345 -23.10 -15.08 9.90
CA VAL A 345 -22.40 -15.15 8.61
C VAL A 345 -23.04 -14.23 7.58
N ARG A 346 -24.37 -14.19 7.53
CA ARG A 346 -25.14 -13.24 6.71
C ARG A 346 -24.78 -11.80 7.04
N ALA A 347 -24.80 -11.42 8.32
CA ALA A 347 -24.46 -10.06 8.77
C ALA A 347 -23.02 -9.66 8.41
N MET A 348 -22.07 -10.60 8.46
CA MET A 348 -20.69 -10.36 8.02
C MET A 348 -20.62 -10.03 6.54
N LEU A 349 -21.22 -10.86 5.66
CA LEU A 349 -21.20 -10.64 4.21
C LEU A 349 -21.97 -9.37 3.81
N GLU A 350 -23.14 -9.13 4.40
CA GLU A 350 -23.90 -7.89 4.21
C GLU A 350 -23.05 -6.68 4.58
N SER A 351 -22.32 -6.74 5.70
CA SER A 351 -21.43 -5.66 6.09
C SER A 351 -20.30 -5.41 5.10
N LEU A 352 -19.71 -6.45 4.49
CA LEU A 352 -18.70 -6.26 3.46
C LEU A 352 -19.30 -5.55 2.25
N ALA A 353 -20.49 -5.95 1.80
CA ALA A 353 -21.21 -5.28 0.72
C ALA A 353 -21.51 -3.81 1.05
N PHE A 354 -21.98 -3.54 2.27
CA PHE A 354 -22.26 -2.17 2.74
C PHE A 354 -20.99 -1.32 2.81
N ARG A 355 -19.84 -1.90 3.19
CA ARG A 355 -18.55 -1.18 3.17
C ARG A 355 -18.15 -0.78 1.76
N ILE A 356 -18.21 -1.71 0.80
CA ILE A 356 -17.92 -1.44 -0.61
C ILE A 356 -18.86 -0.35 -1.14
N TYR A 357 -20.17 -0.49 -0.88
CA TYR A 357 -21.13 0.49 -1.34
C TYR A 357 -20.97 1.86 -0.66
N GLN A 358 -20.59 1.91 0.62
CA GLN A 358 -20.30 3.18 1.30
C GLN A 358 -19.11 3.92 0.66
N ILE A 359 -18.08 3.18 0.23
CA ILE A 359 -16.94 3.73 -0.52
C ILE A 359 -17.37 4.18 -1.91
N TYR A 360 -18.09 3.33 -2.64
CA TYR A 360 -18.62 3.64 -3.98
C TYR A 360 -19.50 4.90 -3.96
N ARG A 361 -20.40 5.02 -2.97
CA ARG A 361 -21.24 6.22 -2.78
C ARG A 361 -20.41 7.46 -2.47
N ALA A 362 -19.32 7.32 -1.70
CA ALA A 362 -18.42 8.43 -1.45
C ALA A 362 -17.75 8.91 -2.76
N MET A 363 -17.27 7.98 -3.59
CA MET A 363 -16.74 8.28 -4.93
C MET A 363 -17.76 9.00 -5.80
N LEU A 364 -18.98 8.46 -5.91
CA LEU A 364 -20.06 9.09 -6.69
C LEU A 364 -20.32 10.54 -6.29
N THR A 365 -20.26 10.85 -4.99
CA THR A 365 -20.50 12.21 -4.51
C THR A 365 -19.36 13.19 -4.78
N GLU A 366 -18.15 12.70 -5.05
CA GLU A 366 -17.00 13.54 -5.36
C GLU A 366 -16.67 13.58 -6.86
N ALA A 367 -17.05 12.53 -7.59
CA ALA A 367 -16.85 12.42 -9.02
C ALA A 367 -17.70 13.44 -9.77
N ASP A 368 -17.10 14.04 -10.79
CA ASP A 368 -17.72 14.91 -11.78
C ASP A 368 -18.20 14.14 -13.03
N HIS A 369 -18.24 12.82 -12.95
CA HIS A 369 -18.56 11.89 -14.03
C HIS A 369 -19.34 10.69 -13.51
N GLU A 370 -20.01 10.00 -14.42
CA GLU A 370 -20.75 8.77 -14.11
C GLU A 370 -19.79 7.60 -13.89
N LEU A 371 -20.14 6.70 -12.96
CA LEU A 371 -19.48 5.41 -12.82
C LEU A 371 -20.22 4.38 -13.70
N LEU A 372 -19.52 3.85 -14.71
CA LEU A 372 -20.13 3.17 -15.85
C LEU A 372 -20.20 1.66 -15.65
N SER A 373 -19.05 1.02 -15.48
CA SER A 373 -18.90 -0.43 -15.35
C SER A 373 -18.30 -0.78 -14.00
N LEU A 374 -18.71 -1.91 -13.41
CA LEU A 374 -18.16 -2.41 -12.15
C LEU A 374 -17.65 -3.83 -12.35
N ARG A 375 -16.37 -4.03 -12.08
CA ARG A 375 -15.72 -5.33 -12.17
C ARG A 375 -15.16 -5.71 -10.81
N VAL A 376 -15.22 -6.99 -10.46
CA VAL A 376 -14.68 -7.51 -9.20
C VAL A 376 -13.57 -8.52 -9.45
N ASP A 377 -12.62 -8.68 -8.54
CA ASP A 377 -11.73 -9.85 -8.47
C ASP A 377 -11.34 -10.15 -7.02
N GLY A 378 -10.39 -11.07 -6.83
CA GLY A 378 -9.88 -11.46 -5.53
C GLY A 378 -10.64 -12.64 -4.93
N GLY A 379 -10.04 -13.29 -3.94
CA GLY A 379 -10.57 -14.52 -3.35
C GLY A 379 -11.96 -14.35 -2.72
N VAL A 380 -12.25 -13.19 -2.15
CA VAL A 380 -13.55 -12.91 -1.51
C VAL A 380 -14.65 -12.68 -2.57
N ALA A 381 -14.29 -12.27 -3.79
CA ALA A 381 -15.26 -12.14 -4.90
C ALA A 381 -15.82 -13.49 -5.38
N GLN A 382 -15.26 -14.62 -4.97
CA GLN A 382 -15.82 -15.95 -5.25
C GLN A 382 -17.15 -16.20 -4.51
N ASN A 383 -17.50 -15.35 -3.54
CA ASN A 383 -18.78 -15.42 -2.85
C ASN A 383 -19.89 -14.75 -3.68
N ASP A 384 -20.74 -15.56 -4.31
CA ASP A 384 -21.85 -15.11 -5.15
C ASP A 384 -22.85 -14.22 -4.40
N PHE A 385 -23.15 -14.53 -3.15
CA PHE A 385 -24.05 -13.74 -2.31
C PHE A 385 -23.54 -12.30 -2.15
N LEU A 386 -22.25 -12.14 -1.84
CA LEU A 386 -21.60 -10.83 -1.70
C LEU A 386 -21.61 -10.04 -3.01
N VAL A 387 -21.21 -10.66 -4.12
CA VAL A 387 -21.13 -9.97 -5.42
C VAL A 387 -22.52 -9.55 -5.91
N GLN A 388 -23.54 -10.40 -5.71
CA GLN A 388 -24.92 -10.07 -6.02
C GLN A 388 -25.41 -8.87 -5.18
N MET A 389 -25.07 -8.81 -3.89
CA MET A 389 -25.40 -7.64 -3.06
C MET A 389 -24.72 -6.36 -3.55
N ILE A 390 -23.45 -6.43 -3.96
CA ILE A 390 -22.74 -5.27 -4.52
C ILE A 390 -23.44 -4.79 -5.80
N ALA A 391 -23.81 -5.70 -6.71
CA ALA A 391 -24.56 -5.36 -7.91
C ALA A 391 -25.90 -4.69 -7.59
N THR A 392 -26.67 -5.25 -6.67
CA THR A 392 -27.96 -4.70 -6.26
C THR A 392 -27.83 -3.34 -5.56
N LEU A 393 -26.90 -3.18 -4.62
CA LEU A 393 -26.67 -1.91 -3.91
C LEU A 393 -26.24 -0.80 -4.86
N THR A 394 -25.29 -1.09 -5.76
CA THR A 394 -24.74 -0.12 -6.70
C THR A 394 -25.70 0.20 -7.85
N GLY A 395 -26.69 -0.67 -8.12
CA GLY A 395 -27.58 -0.56 -9.27
C GLY A 395 -26.85 -0.79 -10.61
N ARG A 396 -25.69 -1.46 -10.60
CA ARG A 396 -24.86 -1.70 -11.79
C ARG A 396 -24.61 -3.20 -11.98
N PRO A 397 -24.57 -3.70 -13.23
CA PRO A 397 -24.05 -5.04 -13.51
C PRO A 397 -22.61 -5.17 -13.00
N VAL A 398 -22.31 -6.30 -12.35
CA VAL A 398 -20.98 -6.60 -11.82
C VAL A 398 -20.40 -7.80 -12.53
N GLU A 399 -19.26 -7.63 -13.18
CA GLU A 399 -18.56 -8.71 -13.88
C GLU A 399 -17.50 -9.34 -12.97
N ARG A 400 -17.52 -10.67 -12.84
CA ARG A 400 -16.46 -11.46 -12.23
C ARG A 400 -15.67 -12.20 -13.32
N PRO A 401 -14.34 -12.02 -13.40
CA PRO A 401 -13.51 -12.70 -14.40
C PRO A 401 -13.30 -14.17 -14.02
N LYS A 402 -12.99 -15.00 -15.03
CA LYS A 402 -12.64 -16.42 -14.82
C LYS A 402 -11.29 -16.60 -14.11
N SER A 403 -10.33 -15.72 -14.39
CA SER A 403 -9.05 -15.68 -13.69
C SER A 403 -9.10 -14.65 -12.56
N THR A 404 -8.66 -15.06 -11.37
CA THR A 404 -8.47 -14.14 -10.23
C THR A 404 -7.19 -13.29 -10.37
N GLU A 405 -6.26 -13.69 -11.24
CA GLU A 405 -4.94 -13.08 -11.40
C GLU A 405 -4.94 -11.91 -12.39
N VAL A 406 -5.90 -10.98 -12.22
CA VAL A 406 -6.13 -9.86 -13.14
C VAL A 406 -4.94 -8.90 -13.18
N SER A 407 -4.24 -8.73 -12.07
CA SER A 407 -3.03 -7.89 -12.01
C SER A 407 -1.90 -8.42 -12.88
N ALA A 408 -1.66 -9.75 -12.86
CA ALA A 408 -0.67 -10.38 -13.73
C ALA A 408 -1.08 -10.26 -15.22
N LEU A 409 -2.37 -10.46 -15.52
CA LEU A 409 -2.92 -10.26 -16.86
C LEU A 409 -2.73 -8.83 -17.36
N GLY A 410 -2.95 -7.83 -16.51
CA GLY A 410 -2.74 -6.42 -16.85
C GLY A 410 -1.30 -6.08 -17.18
N ALA A 411 -0.34 -6.57 -16.39
CA ALA A 411 1.08 -6.42 -16.71
C ALA A 411 1.46 -7.14 -18.01
N ALA A 412 0.90 -8.32 -18.27
CA ALA A 412 1.12 -9.04 -19.53
C ALA A 412 0.56 -8.26 -20.72
N PHE A 413 -0.65 -7.70 -20.62
CA PHE A 413 -1.25 -6.86 -21.66
C PHE A 413 -0.43 -5.59 -21.93
N LEU A 414 -0.01 -4.87 -20.89
CA LEU A 414 0.84 -3.68 -21.02
C LEU A 414 2.18 -4.03 -21.67
N ALA A 415 2.84 -5.11 -21.23
CA ALA A 415 4.09 -5.57 -21.80
C ALA A 415 3.95 -5.98 -23.27
N GLY A 416 2.89 -6.72 -23.60
CA GLY A 416 2.62 -7.13 -24.97
C GLY A 416 2.29 -5.95 -25.88
N MET A 417 1.60 -4.93 -25.38
CA MET A 417 1.43 -3.66 -26.09
C MET A 417 2.78 -2.97 -26.33
N GLY A 418 3.64 -2.90 -25.31
CA GLY A 418 5.00 -2.35 -25.44
C GLY A 418 5.88 -3.13 -26.42
N ALA A 419 5.66 -4.44 -26.54
CA ALA A 419 6.38 -5.31 -27.49
C ALA A 419 5.75 -5.37 -28.89
N GLY A 420 4.60 -4.71 -29.10
CA GLY A 420 3.87 -4.69 -30.36
C GLY A 420 3.08 -5.97 -30.67
N ILE A 421 2.81 -6.83 -29.68
CA ILE A 421 1.94 -8.00 -29.81
C ILE A 421 0.49 -7.55 -30.07
N TRP A 422 0.02 -6.59 -29.26
CA TRP A 422 -1.29 -5.96 -29.42
C TRP A 422 -1.13 -4.50 -29.82
N LYS A 423 -1.90 -4.04 -30.80
CA LYS A 423 -1.77 -2.69 -31.36
C LYS A 423 -2.67 -1.67 -30.66
N SER A 424 -3.73 -2.13 -29.99
CA SER A 424 -4.71 -1.27 -29.34
C SER A 424 -5.39 -1.93 -28.15
N ARG A 425 -5.90 -1.11 -27.22
CA ARG A 425 -6.70 -1.57 -26.08
C ARG A 425 -7.94 -2.36 -26.49
N LYS A 426 -8.50 -2.09 -27.69
CA LYS A 426 -9.66 -2.81 -28.24
C LYS A 426 -9.38 -4.28 -28.52
N GLU A 427 -8.14 -4.64 -28.86
CA GLU A 427 -7.74 -6.04 -29.08
C GLU A 427 -7.73 -6.86 -27.79
N LEU A 428 -7.63 -6.19 -26.63
CA LEU A 428 -7.58 -6.84 -25.32
C LEU A 428 -8.97 -7.19 -24.77
N ILE A 429 -9.99 -6.41 -25.13
CA ILE A 429 -11.38 -6.61 -24.67
C ILE A 429 -11.87 -8.05 -24.91
N PRO A 430 -11.73 -8.66 -26.11
CA PRO A 430 -12.18 -10.03 -26.33
C PRO A 430 -11.31 -11.10 -25.63
N LEU A 431 -10.11 -10.77 -25.17
CA LEU A 431 -9.24 -11.70 -24.43
C LEU A 431 -9.61 -11.83 -22.96
N ARG A 432 -10.42 -10.90 -22.45
CA ARG A 432 -10.90 -10.90 -21.08
C ARG A 432 -12.07 -11.88 -20.92
N GLU A 433 -11.80 -13.02 -20.31
CA GLU A 433 -12.83 -14.02 -20.02
C GLU A 433 -13.64 -13.66 -18.77
N VAL A 434 -14.95 -13.44 -18.97
CA VAL A 434 -15.93 -13.24 -17.89
C VAL A 434 -16.50 -14.59 -17.47
N GLU A 435 -16.42 -14.93 -16.19
CA GLU A 435 -17.05 -16.13 -15.63
C GLU A 435 -18.55 -15.91 -15.44
N LYS A 436 -18.91 -14.79 -14.80
CA LYS A 436 -20.29 -14.50 -14.41
C LYS A 436 -20.53 -13.00 -14.34
N THR A 437 -21.71 -12.60 -14.81
CA THR A 437 -22.22 -11.24 -14.66
C THR A 437 -23.42 -11.25 -13.71
N PHE A 438 -23.34 -10.46 -12.65
CA PHE A 438 -24.39 -10.30 -11.66
C PHE A 438 -25.20 -9.05 -11.99
N HIS A 439 -26.48 -9.25 -12.32
CA HIS A 439 -27.38 -8.14 -12.62
C HIS A 439 -28.08 -7.64 -11.34
N PRO A 440 -28.28 -6.32 -11.18
CA PRO A 440 -28.98 -5.78 -10.01
C PRO A 440 -30.38 -6.35 -9.85
N GLN A 441 -30.75 -6.72 -8.62
CA GLN A 441 -32.12 -7.07 -8.24
C GLN A 441 -32.83 -5.81 -7.73
N PHE A 442 -33.33 -4.99 -8.65
CA PHE A 442 -33.86 -3.66 -8.34
C PHE A 442 -35.00 -3.70 -7.30
N GLU A 443 -35.77 -4.77 -7.26
CA GLU A 443 -36.83 -5.01 -6.28
C GLU A 443 -36.32 -5.10 -4.82
N LEU A 444 -35.05 -5.45 -4.61
CA LEU A 444 -34.42 -5.52 -3.29
C LEU A 444 -33.61 -4.27 -2.94
N GLN A 445 -33.35 -3.38 -3.90
CA GLN A 445 -32.39 -2.29 -3.72
C GLN A 445 -32.80 -1.35 -2.59
N ASP A 446 -34.06 -0.89 -2.55
CA ASP A 446 -34.55 -0.01 -1.48
C ASP A 446 -34.50 -0.66 -0.10
N HIS A 447 -34.77 -1.96 -0.02
CA HIS A 447 -34.66 -2.73 1.21
C HIS A 447 -33.22 -2.75 1.72
N LEU A 448 -32.26 -3.09 0.85
CA LEU A 448 -30.84 -3.14 1.20
C LEU A 448 -30.30 -1.75 1.57
N LEU A 449 -30.72 -0.69 0.88
CA LEU A 449 -30.35 0.69 1.23
C LEU A 449 -30.88 1.09 2.61
N ASN A 450 -32.07 0.65 2.98
CA ASN A 450 -32.61 0.89 4.32
C ASN A 450 -31.87 0.07 5.39
N GLN A 451 -31.51 -1.18 5.11
CA GLN A 451 -30.64 -1.97 6.00
C GLN A 451 -29.27 -1.32 6.17
N MET A 452 -28.66 -0.83 5.08
CA MET A 452 -27.40 -0.10 5.12
C MET A 452 -27.49 1.14 6.02
N LYS A 453 -28.59 1.91 5.99
CA LYS A 453 -28.78 3.05 6.91
C LYS A 453 -28.78 2.62 8.38
N GLN A 454 -29.35 1.46 8.69
CA GLN A 454 -29.33 0.92 10.07
C GLN A 454 -27.93 0.40 10.42
N TRP A 455 -27.25 -0.26 9.50
CA TRP A 455 -25.85 -0.65 9.62
C TRP A 455 -24.95 0.56 9.86
N GLU A 456 -25.17 1.70 9.21
CA GLU A 456 -24.44 2.96 9.46
C GLU A 456 -24.68 3.49 10.88
N LYS A 457 -25.90 3.33 11.43
CA LYS A 457 -26.15 3.64 12.86
C LYS A 457 -25.42 2.66 13.79
N ALA A 458 -25.32 1.39 13.43
CA ALA A 458 -24.55 0.41 14.19
C ALA A 458 -23.04 0.76 14.15
N LEU A 459 -22.53 1.13 12.97
CA LEU A 459 -21.16 1.59 12.75
C LEU A 459 -20.79 2.75 13.66
N GLN A 460 -21.67 3.76 13.79
CA GLN A 460 -21.41 4.91 14.67
C GLN A 460 -21.18 4.49 16.13
N ARG A 461 -21.84 3.42 16.61
CA ARG A 461 -21.64 2.90 17.98
C ARG A 461 -20.28 2.21 18.18
N CYS A 462 -19.65 1.82 17.09
CA CYS A 462 -18.31 1.22 17.07
C CYS A 462 -17.21 2.24 16.80
N THR A 463 -17.53 3.50 16.48
CA THR A 463 -16.54 4.58 16.32
C THR A 463 -16.02 5.06 17.68
N LYS A 464 -14.80 5.59 17.70
CA LYS A 464 -14.14 6.17 18.89
C LYS A 464 -14.10 5.22 20.09
N TRP A 465 -14.04 3.92 19.82
CA TRP A 465 -14.08 2.87 20.84
C TRP A 465 -12.77 2.78 21.63
N HIS A 466 -11.66 2.70 20.91
CA HIS A 466 -10.33 2.63 21.53
C HIS A 466 -9.83 4.03 21.89
N SER A 467 -9.18 4.18 23.05
CA SER A 467 -8.42 5.39 23.32
C SER A 467 -7.29 5.52 22.29
N LYS A 468 -6.92 6.75 21.91
CA LYS A 468 -5.78 7.00 21.01
C LYS A 468 -4.44 6.45 21.55
N SER A 469 -4.39 6.10 22.83
CA SER A 469 -3.25 5.44 23.49
C SER A 469 -3.36 3.91 23.57
N GLY A 470 -4.55 3.33 23.37
CA GLY A 470 -4.87 1.92 23.65
C GLY A 470 -4.66 0.95 22.50
N LEU A 471 -4.53 1.42 21.26
CA LEU A 471 -4.21 0.58 20.09
C LEU A 471 -2.77 0.02 20.11
N ASN A 472 -1.95 0.44 21.08
CA ASN A 472 -0.53 0.11 21.18
C ASN A 472 -0.20 -1.01 22.18
N LYS A 473 -1.19 -1.72 22.76
CA LYS A 473 -0.91 -2.96 23.48
C LYS A 473 -1.03 -4.14 22.52
N GLU A 474 0.14 -4.56 22.04
CA GLU A 474 0.43 -5.82 21.35
C GLU A 474 -0.74 -6.79 21.19
N SER A 475 -1.30 -6.90 19.99
CA SER A 475 -1.87 -8.16 19.54
C SER A 475 -0.71 -9.12 19.28
N LYS A 476 -0.27 -9.81 20.33
CA LYS A 476 0.50 -11.05 20.14
C LYS A 476 -0.43 -11.98 19.37
N ALA A 477 -0.18 -12.14 18.07
CA ALA A 477 -0.68 -13.29 17.34
C ALA A 477 -0.39 -14.54 18.21
N PRO A 478 -1.33 -15.50 18.32
CA PRO A 478 -1.05 -16.74 19.01
C PRO A 478 0.27 -17.27 18.46
N LYS A 479 1.24 -17.50 19.35
CA LYS A 479 2.50 -18.16 18.97
C LYS A 479 2.10 -19.50 18.36
N GLY A 480 2.08 -19.59 17.03
CA GLY A 480 2.12 -20.87 16.37
C GLY A 480 3.39 -21.55 16.85
N ASN A 481 3.25 -22.75 17.40
CA ASN A 481 4.37 -23.57 17.85
C ASN A 481 5.38 -23.67 16.70
N THR A 482 6.47 -22.92 16.81
CA THR A 482 7.60 -23.05 15.91
C THR A 482 8.24 -24.39 16.19
N ILE A 483 8.26 -25.26 15.17
CA ILE A 483 9.01 -26.53 15.13
C ILE A 483 10.52 -26.19 15.01
N TRP A 484 11.05 -25.42 15.95
CA TRP A 484 12.47 -25.04 16.03
C TRP A 484 13.07 -25.19 17.43
N GLU A 485 12.31 -25.69 18.42
CA GLU A 485 12.87 -26.10 19.73
C GLU A 485 13.27 -27.58 19.78
N ALA A 486 13.17 -28.33 18.66
CA ALA A 486 13.54 -29.76 18.60
C ALA A 486 14.87 -30.07 17.87
N VAL A 487 15.64 -29.06 17.44
CA VAL A 487 16.93 -29.27 16.72
C VAL A 487 18.14 -28.75 17.51
N GLY A 488 17.94 -28.15 18.69
CA GLY A 488 19.01 -27.61 19.55
C GLY A 488 19.53 -28.54 20.66
N GLN A 489 18.96 -29.73 20.86
CA GLN A 489 19.30 -30.63 21.97
C GLN A 489 19.80 -32.02 21.52
N LYS A 490 20.58 -32.09 20.44
CA LYS A 490 21.21 -33.35 20.00
C LYS A 490 22.65 -33.22 19.50
N LYS A 491 23.39 -32.19 19.94
CA LYS A 491 24.80 -31.99 19.53
C LYS A 491 25.83 -31.79 20.64
N GLU A 492 25.49 -32.13 21.89
CA GLU A 492 26.44 -32.04 23.03
C GLU A 492 26.50 -33.32 23.88
N THR A 493 26.32 -34.49 23.27
CA THR A 493 26.51 -35.78 23.96
C THR A 493 27.21 -36.85 23.11
N MET A 494 28.13 -36.42 22.23
CA MET A 494 29.01 -37.34 21.48
C MET A 494 30.40 -36.74 21.21
N LEU A 495 31.02 -36.10 22.21
CA LEU A 495 32.46 -35.79 22.16
C LEU A 495 33.08 -35.89 23.57
N LEU A 496 32.91 -37.04 24.21
CA LEU A 496 33.72 -37.45 25.36
C LEU A 496 33.88 -38.98 25.31
N GLN A 497 34.96 -39.47 24.70
CA GLN A 497 35.66 -40.71 25.09
C GLN A 497 36.94 -40.95 24.26
N GLY A 498 38.09 -40.85 24.94
CA GLY A 498 39.42 -41.40 24.57
C GLY A 498 40.23 -40.59 23.55
N ARG A 499 41.52 -40.29 23.71
CA ARG A 499 42.60 -40.77 24.61
C ARG A 499 43.78 -39.79 24.44
N GLU A 500 44.32 -39.23 25.52
CA GLU A 500 45.66 -39.49 26.10
C GLU A 500 46.88 -39.11 25.25
N GLY A 501 47.73 -38.23 25.80
CA GLY A 501 49.17 -38.15 25.50
C GLY A 501 49.79 -36.75 25.49
N GLU A 502 50.41 -36.36 26.63
CA GLU A 502 51.69 -35.61 26.82
C GLU A 502 51.94 -34.31 26.01
N GLY A 503 52.42 -33.18 26.55
CA GLY A 503 53.00 -32.79 27.84
C GLY A 503 53.47 -31.32 27.77
N ASP A 504 53.64 -30.73 28.95
CA ASP A 504 54.55 -29.66 29.38
C ASP A 504 54.51 -28.21 28.83
N ASP A 505 54.25 -27.33 29.81
CA ASP A 505 55.03 -26.15 30.23
C ASP A 505 54.66 -24.71 29.81
N ASP A 506 54.59 -23.91 30.89
CA ASP A 506 54.90 -22.48 31.08
C ASP A 506 53.84 -21.37 30.91
N LEU A 507 53.27 -21.02 32.08
CA LEU A 507 52.86 -19.69 32.58
C LEU A 507 54.09 -18.75 32.75
N PRO A 508 54.00 -17.42 33.08
CA PRO A 508 52.89 -16.76 33.80
C PRO A 508 52.48 -15.31 33.43
N ASP A 509 51.35 -14.97 34.06
CA ASP A 509 50.75 -13.69 34.49
C ASP A 509 51.63 -12.43 34.66
N VAL A 510 51.03 -11.26 34.40
CA VAL A 510 51.23 -10.05 35.24
C VAL A 510 49.91 -9.27 35.43
N ASN A 511 49.69 -8.91 36.70
CA ASN A 511 48.54 -8.28 37.35
C ASN A 511 48.43 -6.74 37.22
N TYR A 512 47.19 -6.26 37.41
CA TYR A 512 46.68 -5.05 38.13
C TYR A 512 47.40 -3.68 38.09
N TYR A 513 46.60 -2.61 37.91
CA TYR A 513 46.47 -1.52 38.90
C TYR A 513 45.21 -0.65 38.66
N GLU A 514 44.43 -0.45 39.73
CA GLU A 514 43.35 0.53 39.89
C GLU A 514 43.87 1.90 40.39
N SER A 515 43.08 2.97 40.16
CA SER A 515 42.65 4.02 41.14
C SER A 515 42.35 5.36 40.43
N SER A 516 41.08 5.84 40.45
CA SER A 516 40.50 6.94 41.28
C SER A 516 41.22 8.30 41.13
N THR A 517 40.65 9.50 40.98
CA THR A 517 39.36 10.16 41.28
C THR A 517 39.57 11.65 40.91
N TYR A 518 38.53 12.44 40.57
CA TYR A 518 38.23 13.76 41.19
C TYR A 518 37.05 14.50 40.49
N HIS A 519 36.22 15.10 41.34
CA HIS A 519 34.95 15.79 41.05
C HIS A 519 35.11 17.31 40.80
N ALA A 520 34.09 17.86 40.12
CA ALA A 520 33.46 19.19 40.27
C ALA A 520 34.01 20.43 39.54
N SER A 521 33.20 21.02 38.64
CA SER A 521 32.37 22.20 38.95
C SER A 521 31.44 22.59 37.78
N GLN A 522 30.22 23.00 38.13
CA GLN A 522 29.20 23.58 37.25
C GLN A 522 29.16 25.11 37.43
N ALA A 523 28.50 25.77 36.46
CA ALA A 523 27.92 27.13 36.49
C ALA A 523 28.76 28.29 35.93
N SER A 524 28.65 28.49 34.60
CA SER A 524 28.46 29.82 33.95
C SER A 524 28.50 29.68 32.43
N ARG A 525 27.37 29.34 31.79
CA ARG A 525 27.16 29.47 30.33
C ARG A 525 25.68 29.28 29.95
N LYS A 526 24.80 30.01 30.64
CA LYS A 526 23.39 30.18 30.27
C LYS A 526 23.11 31.68 30.20
N GLU A 527 23.33 32.29 29.04
CA GLU A 527 22.62 33.50 28.59
C GLU A 527 22.91 33.91 27.14
N GLY A 528 23.99 33.42 26.52
CA GLY A 528 24.31 33.72 25.10
C GLY A 528 23.61 32.85 24.03
N ARG A 529 22.72 31.91 24.39
CA ARG A 529 22.13 30.91 23.46
C ARG A 529 20.62 31.03 23.21
N LYS A 530 19.97 32.11 23.67
CA LYS A 530 18.53 32.34 23.42
C LYS A 530 18.23 33.26 22.24
N PHE A 531 19.11 34.21 21.90
CA PHE A 531 18.85 35.17 20.82
C PHE A 531 19.26 34.72 19.41
N ALA A 532 20.15 33.73 19.28
CA ALA A 532 20.53 33.17 17.97
C ALA A 532 19.50 32.15 17.42
N THR A 533 18.75 31.50 18.32
CA THR A 533 17.79 30.44 17.97
C THR A 533 16.45 30.99 17.51
N GLU A 534 16.04 32.16 18.01
CA GLU A 534 14.79 32.83 17.60
C GLU A 534 14.91 33.53 16.24
N ARG A 535 16.06 34.14 15.91
CA ARG A 535 16.30 34.70 14.56
C ARG A 535 16.37 33.62 13.49
N ASN A 536 16.96 32.46 13.78
CA ASN A 536 16.98 31.33 12.85
C ASN A 536 15.61 30.66 12.69
N MET A 537 14.77 30.64 13.72
CA MET A 537 13.37 30.17 13.61
C MET A 537 12.49 31.12 12.80
N ILE A 538 12.61 32.44 12.99
CA ILE A 538 11.82 33.43 12.26
C ILE A 538 12.23 33.49 10.77
N ASN A 539 13.53 33.37 10.46
CA ASN A 539 14.01 33.28 9.09
C ASN A 539 13.60 31.96 8.42
N SER A 540 13.59 30.84 9.16
CA SER A 540 13.07 29.56 8.65
C SER A 540 11.56 29.61 8.44
N PHE A 541 10.79 30.30 9.28
CA PHE A 541 9.35 30.46 9.13
C PHE A 541 8.99 31.35 7.93
N SER A 542 9.73 32.43 7.70
CA SER A 542 9.56 33.31 6.53
C SER A 542 9.98 32.61 5.23
N LEU A 543 11.07 31.84 5.22
CA LEU A 543 11.47 31.02 4.06
C LEU A 543 10.51 29.88 3.78
N VAL A 544 9.97 29.22 4.80
CA VAL A 544 8.99 28.14 4.63
C VAL A 544 7.66 28.69 4.14
N LEU A 545 7.17 29.81 4.68
CA LEU A 545 5.93 30.43 4.19
C LEU A 545 6.11 30.98 2.77
N SER A 546 7.27 31.55 2.46
CA SER A 546 7.60 32.06 1.12
C SER A 546 7.84 30.93 0.12
N ALA A 547 8.46 29.81 0.51
CA ALA A 547 8.65 28.64 -0.34
C ALA A 547 7.36 27.84 -0.54
N ILE A 548 6.49 27.79 0.48
CA ILE A 548 5.12 27.26 0.36
C ILE A 548 4.31 28.16 -0.57
N LEU A 549 4.34 29.49 -0.39
CA LEU A 549 3.70 30.41 -1.33
C LEU A 549 4.28 30.27 -2.74
N PHE A 550 5.60 30.15 -2.90
CA PHE A 550 6.25 30.08 -4.21
C PHE A 550 6.00 28.74 -4.92
N CYS A 551 6.05 27.60 -4.21
CA CYS A 551 5.70 26.31 -4.79
C CYS A 551 4.20 26.24 -5.14
N LEU A 552 3.32 26.79 -4.30
CA LEU A 552 1.88 26.78 -4.55
C LEU A 552 1.47 27.81 -5.63
N LEU A 553 2.09 28.98 -5.69
CA LEU A 553 1.87 30.01 -6.72
C LEU A 553 2.53 29.63 -8.07
N SER A 554 3.63 28.87 -8.07
CA SER A 554 4.27 28.41 -9.32
C SER A 554 3.35 27.50 -10.15
N SER A 555 2.51 26.69 -9.47
CA SER A 555 1.45 25.92 -10.13
C SER A 555 0.29 26.77 -10.68
N TYR A 556 0.18 28.03 -10.30
CA TYR A 556 -0.83 28.96 -10.84
C TYR A 556 -0.36 29.64 -12.14
N PHE A 557 0.95 29.88 -12.28
CA PHE A 557 1.55 30.45 -13.49
C PHE A 557 1.60 29.49 -14.69
N TYR A 558 1.58 28.17 -14.45
CA TYR A 558 1.52 27.16 -15.52
C TYR A 558 0.11 26.83 -16.01
N THR A 559 -0.93 27.45 -15.43
CA THR A 559 -2.33 27.33 -15.91
C THR A 559 -2.81 28.54 -16.71
N TRP A 560 -1.90 29.47 -17.06
CA TRP A 560 -2.21 30.68 -17.85
C TRP A 560 -1.22 30.96 -19.00
N LEU A 561 -0.54 29.90 -19.46
CA LEU A 561 0.16 29.78 -20.76
C LEU A 561 -0.18 28.39 -21.30
#